data_AF-V9GAA2-F1
#
_entry.id   AF-V9GAA2-F1
#
_cell.length_a   1.000
_cell.length_b   1.000
_cell.length_c   1.000
_cell.angle_alpha   90.00
_cell.angle_beta   90.00
_cell.angle_gamma   90.00
#
_symmetry.space_group_name_H-M   'P 1'
#
loop_
_entity.id
_entity.type
_entity.pdbx_description
1 polymer ?
#
loop_
_entity_poly.entity_id
_entity_poly.type
_entity_poly.pdbx_seq_one_letter_code
_entity_poly.pdbx_strand_id
1 'polypeptide(L)' 'MNYRNVTVAGSGVLGSQIAYQTAFKGFHVSVYDINDESLEKAKERIMALKQDIKQISVLQRLR' A
#
# COMPACT_ATOMS: atom_id res chain seq x y z
N MET A 1 -14.02 -15.65 -6.37
CA MET A 1 -12.99 -14.98 -7.21
C MET A 1 -11.65 -15.15 -6.53
N ASN A 2 -10.59 -15.46 -7.29
CA ASN A 2 -9.26 -15.79 -6.74
C ASN A 2 -8.27 -14.64 -7.04
N TYR A 3 -8.41 -13.53 -6.32
CA TYR A 3 -7.54 -12.36 -6.50
C TYR A 3 -6.21 -12.59 -5.78
N ARG A 4 -5.10 -12.50 -6.52
CA ARG A 4 -3.74 -12.69 -5.97
C ARG A 4 -3.02 -11.36 -5.73
N ASN A 5 -3.29 -10.36 -6.56
CA ASN A 5 -2.59 -9.08 -6.56
C ASN A 5 -3.61 -7.93 -6.62
N VAL A 6 -3.46 -6.95 -5.74
CA VAL A 6 -4.32 -5.76 -5.68
C VAL A 6 -3.46 -4.52 -5.84
N THR A 7 -3.82 -3.63 -6.77
CA THR A 7 -3.15 -2.34 -6.95
C THR A 7 -4.06 -1.23 -6.44
N VAL A 8 -3.53 -0.38 -5.57
CA VAL A 8 -4.19 0.83 -5.08
C VAL A 8 -3.55 2.03 -5.77
N ALA A 9 -4.30 2.68 -6.66
CA ALA A 9 -3.89 3.92 -7.31
C ALA A 9 -4.29 5.11 -6.44
N GLY A 10 -3.29 5.82 -5.91
CA GLY A 10 -3.39 6.90 -4.94
C GLY A 10 -2.90 6.46 -3.56
N SER A 11 -1.90 7.18 -3.04
CA SER A 11 -1.26 6.89 -1.75
C SER A 11 -1.61 7.93 -0.66
N GLY A 12 -2.70 8.68 -0.87
CA GLY A 12 -3.28 9.58 0.12
C GLY A 12 -3.78 8.84 1.38
N VAL A 13 -4.50 9.55 2.26
CA VAL A 13 -4.97 9.00 3.55
C VAL A 13 -5.83 7.74 3.35
N LEU A 14 -6.84 7.83 2.48
CA LEU A 14 -7.77 6.73 2.22
C LEU A 14 -7.10 5.57 1.48
N GLY A 15 -6.28 5.86 0.46
CA GLY A 15 -5.53 4.85 -0.30
C GLY A 15 -4.57 4.06 0.60
N SER A 16 -3.89 4.72 1.53
CA SER A 16 -3.02 4.07 2.52
C SER A 16 -3.80 3.12 3.45
N GLN A 17 -5.01 3.51 3.88
CA GLN A 17 -5.86 2.67 4.72
C GLN A 17 -6.42 1.46 3.96
N ILE A 18 -6.86 1.65 2.71
CA ILE A 18 -7.28 0.53 1.85
C ILE A 18 -6.11 -0.44 1.69
N ALA A 19 -4.93 0.07 1.33
CA ALA A 19 -3.75 -0.77 1.14
C ALA A 19 -3.40 -1.57 2.40
N TYR A 20 -3.44 -0.91 3.57
CA TYR A 20 -3.25 -1.57 4.86
C TYR A 20 -4.26 -2.69 5.09
N GLN A 21 -5.56 -2.41 4.96
CA GLN A 21 -6.61 -3.39 5.24
C GLN A 21 -6.58 -4.57 4.25
N THR A 22 -6.32 -4.30 2.98
CA THR A 22 -6.20 -5.32 1.94
C THR A 22 -5.00 -6.23 2.20
N ALA A 23 -3.85 -5.68 2.60
CA ALA A 23 -2.68 -6.49 2.94
C ALA A 23 -2.86 -7.24 4.28
N PHE A 24 -3.52 -6.63 5.26
CA PHE A 24 -3.88 -7.29 6.52
C PHE A 24 -4.78 -8.53 6.29
N LYS A 25 -5.59 -8.52 5.23
CA LYS A 25 -6.40 -9.69 4.81
C LYS A 25 -5.61 -10.72 3.99
N GLY A 26 -4.30 -10.55 3.81
CA GLY A 26 -3.40 -11.54 3.19
C GLY A 26 -3.27 -11.42 1.68
N PHE A 27 -3.71 -10.31 1.08
CA PHE A 27 -3.51 -10.07 -0.35
C PHE A 27 -2.16 -9.40 -0.62
N HIS A 28 -1.56 -9.69 -1.78
CA HIS A 28 -0.38 -8.95 -2.22
C HIS A 28 -0.80 -7.58 -2.76
N VAL A 29 -0.42 -6.51 -2.07
CA VAL A 29 -0.84 -5.13 -2.40
C VAL A 29 0.33 -4.32 -2.96
N SER A 30 0.05 -3.56 -4.00
CA SER A 30 0.95 -2.55 -4.57
C SER A 30 0.28 -1.19 -4.54
N VAL A 31 0.94 -0.18 -3.99
CA VAL A 31 0.43 1.20 -3.96
C VAL A 31 1.16 2.02 -5.02
N TYR A 32 0.41 2.76 -5.83
CA TYR A 32 0.90 3.64 -6.89
C TYR A 32 0.52 5.09 -6.59
N ASP A 33 1.43 6.03 -6.81
CA ASP A 33 1.15 7.46 -6.80
C ASP A 33 2.06 8.17 -7.81
N ILE A 34 1.68 9.39 -8.20
CA ILE A 34 2.40 10.17 -9.22
C ILE A 34 3.64 10.87 -8.66
N ASN A 35 3.72 11.04 -7.33
CA ASN A 35 4.78 11.76 -6.64
C ASN A 35 5.49 10.86 -5.63
N ASP A 36 6.82 10.87 -5.66
CA ASP A 36 7.66 10.11 -4.71
C ASP A 36 7.42 10.55 -3.26
N GLU A 37 7.17 11.84 -3.02
CA GLU A 37 6.85 12.36 -1.68
C GLU A 37 5.53 11.75 -1.15
N SER A 38 4.54 11.55 -2.02
CA SER A 38 3.28 10.91 -1.65
C SER A 38 3.51 9.44 -1.26
N LEU A 39 4.43 8.75 -1.94
CA LEU A 39 4.77 7.37 -1.64
C LEU A 39 5.52 7.24 -0.31
N GLU A 40 6.43 8.15 0.00
CA GLU A 40 7.10 8.18 1.31
C GLU A 40 6.11 8.44 2.44
N LYS A 41 5.23 9.44 2.29
CA LYS A 41 4.16 9.71 3.28
C LYS A 41 3.21 8.52 3.46
N ALA A 42 2.95 7.76 2.39
CA ALA A 42 2.15 6.55 2.48
C ALA A 42 2.88 5.44 3.23
N LYS A 43 4.18 5.24 2.98
CA LYS A 43 5.02 4.31 3.75
C LYS A 43 4.97 4.65 5.23
N GLU A 44 5.17 5.91 5.60
CA GLU A 44 5.09 6.37 6.99
C GLU A 44 3.74 6.05 7.63
N ARG A 45 2.63 6.38 6.96
CA ARG A 45 1.28 6.10 7.47
C ARG A 45 1.02 4.61 7.63
N ILE A 46 1.42 3.79 6.66
CA ILE A 46 1.27 2.34 6.70
C ILE A 46 2.13 1.75 7.82
N MET A 47 3.35 2.28 8.04
CA MET A 47 4.23 1.85 9.12
C MET A 47 3.74 2.27 10.50
N ALA A 48 3.14 3.46 10.63
CA ALA A 48 2.54 3.94 11.88
C ALA A 48 1.37 3.06 12.35
N LEU A 49 0.72 2.35 11.42
CA LEU A 49 -0.37 1.40 11.71
C LEU A 49 0.14 0.00 12.10
N LYS A 50 1.46 -0.22 12.27
CA LYS A 50 2.03 -1.56 12.54
C LYS A 50 1.63 -2.15 13.90
N GLN A 51 0.68 -3.07 13.85
CA GLN A 51 0.71 -4.35 14.58
C GLN A 51 0.53 -5.47 13.54
N ASP A 52 1.61 -6.21 13.24
CA ASP A 52 1.60 -7.50 12.53
C ASP A 52 1.04 -7.58 11.09
N ILE A 53 1.42 -6.66 10.19
CA ILE A 53 1.13 -6.84 8.75
C ILE A 53 2.22 -7.71 8.09
N LYS A 54 1.81 -8.86 7.52
CA LYS A 54 2.67 -9.67 6.63
C LYS A 54 2.64 -9.07 5.22
N GLN A 55 3.73 -8.39 4.84
CA GLN A 55 4.06 -7.91 3.48
C GLN A 55 3.10 -6.90 2.83
N ILE A 56 3.46 -5.61 2.92
CA ILE A 56 3.05 -4.58 1.96
C ILE A 56 4.27 -4.23 1.10
N SER A 57 4.16 -4.43 -0.21
CA SER A 57 5.18 -4.09 -1.20
C SER A 57 4.87 -2.70 -1.75
N VAL A 58 5.52 -1.66 -1.23
CA VAL A 58 5.40 -0.31 -1.81
C VAL A 58 6.28 -0.24 -3.05
N LEU A 59 5.66 -0.33 -4.23
CA LEU A 59 6.34 -0.25 -5.52
C LEU A 59 6.44 1.21 -5.95
N GLN A 60 7.67 1.75 -5.93
CA GLN A 60 7.99 2.98 -6.64
C GLN A 60 8.15 2.71 -8.13
N ARG A 61 7.92 3.78 -8.90
CA ARG A 61 8.02 3.89 -10.37
C ARG A 61 8.96 2.86 -10.99
N LEU A 62 8.41 1.95 -11.81
CA LEU A 62 9.18 1.24 -12.83
C LEU A 62 9.76 2.28 -13.79
N ARG A 63 11.03 2.59 -13.62
CA ARG A 63 11.92 3.01 -14.70
C ARG A 63 13.15 2.14 -14.64
#